data_AF-A0A6P7MGF2-F1
#
_entry.id   AF-A0A6P7MGF2-F1
#
_cell.length_a   1.000
_cell.length_b   1.000
_cell.length_c   1.000
_cell.angle_alpha   90.00
_cell.angle_beta   90.00
_cell.angle_gamma   90.00
#
_symmetry.space_group_name_H-M   'P 1'
#
loop_
_entity.id
_entity.type
_entity.pdbx_description
1 polymer ?
#
loop_
_entity_poly.entity_id
_entity_poly.type
_entity_poly.pdbx_seq_one_letter_code
_entity_poly.pdbx_strand_id
1 'polypeptide(L)' 'MAKSKNHTTHNQSRKAHRNGIKKPRSHRYESLKGVDPKFLRNLRFAKKHNKKAVKKAPIQAPIKAPVQPAKEK' A
#
# COMPACT_ATOMS: atom_id res chain seq x y z
N MET A 1 41.73 35.88 -15.75
CA MET A 1 40.54 35.12 -15.33
C MET A 1 40.92 34.27 -14.12
N ALA A 2 40.42 34.56 -12.91
CA ALA A 2 40.72 33.77 -11.73
C ALA A 2 39.83 32.51 -11.70
N LYS A 3 40.40 31.33 -11.42
CA LYS A 3 39.64 30.08 -11.39
C LYS A 3 38.72 30.04 -10.18
N SER A 4 37.46 29.62 -10.37
CA SER A 4 36.48 29.35 -9.31
C SER A 4 36.28 27.85 -9.09
N LYS A 5 35.55 27.47 -8.04
CA LYS A 5 35.20 26.06 -7.77
C LYS A 5 34.12 25.59 -8.76
N ASN A 6 34.30 24.38 -9.30
CA ASN A 6 33.40 23.84 -10.34
C ASN A 6 32.17 23.09 -9.77
N HIS A 7 32.27 22.46 -8.59
CA HIS A 7 31.16 21.70 -7.99
C HIS A 7 31.31 21.51 -6.47
N THR A 8 30.20 21.45 -5.72
CA THR A 8 30.20 21.05 -4.29
C THR A 8 28.86 20.54 -3.79
N THR A 9 28.90 19.51 -2.94
CA THR A 9 27.75 18.97 -2.18
C THR A 9 27.81 19.29 -0.68
N HIS A 10 28.73 20.18 -0.25
CA HIS A 10 29.12 20.39 1.16
C HIS A 10 27.95 20.70 2.12
N ASN A 11 26.96 21.48 1.69
CA ASN A 11 25.82 21.86 2.54
C ASN A 11 24.51 21.12 2.19
N GLN A 12 24.53 20.20 1.22
CA GLN A 12 23.30 19.58 0.72
C GLN A 12 22.69 18.65 1.75
N SER A 13 23.50 17.80 2.40
CA SER A 13 23.04 16.89 3.46
C SER A 13 22.45 17.66 4.64
N ARG A 14 23.10 18.74 5.09
CA ARG A 14 22.61 19.58 6.19
C ARG A 14 21.24 20.19 5.86
N LYS A 15 21.06 20.73 4.64
CA LYS A 15 19.77 21.27 4.19
C LYS A 15 18.68 20.20 4.12
N ALA A 16 19.00 19.02 3.58
CA ALA A 16 18.04 17.91 3.49
C ALA A 16 17.57 17.44 4.87
N HIS A 17 18.47 17.43 5.86
CA HIS A 17 18.16 17.01 7.22
C HIS A 17 17.54 18.10 8.10
N ARG A 18 17.60 19.40 7.75
CA ARG A 18 16.95 20.48 8.54
C ARG A 18 15.47 20.22 8.77
N ASN A 19 14.76 19.74 7.73
CA ASN A 19 13.34 19.37 7.82
C ASN A 19 13.13 17.84 8.00
N GLY A 20 14.23 17.09 7.98
CA GLY A 20 14.26 15.64 7.99
C GLY A 20 13.87 15.01 6.65
N ILE A 21 14.58 13.94 6.27
CA ILE A 21 14.22 13.12 5.11
C ILE A 21 13.08 12.19 5.53
N LYS A 22 11.84 12.54 5.19
CA LYS A 22 10.66 11.75 5.55
C LYS A 22 10.45 10.61 4.55
N LYS A 23 10.16 9.42 5.07
CA LYS A 23 9.75 8.27 4.25
C LYS A 23 8.36 8.55 3.62
N PRO A 24 8.05 8.00 2.44
CA PRO A 24 6.70 8.08 1.89
C PRO A 24 5.71 7.43 2.87
N ARG A 25 4.49 7.98 2.92
CA ARG A 25 3.44 7.44 3.79
C ARG A 25 2.93 6.12 3.21
N SER A 26 2.90 5.08 4.04
CA SER A 26 2.17 3.85 3.73
C SER A 26 0.69 4.01 4.07
N HIS A 27 -0.17 3.58 3.16
CA HIS A 27 -1.62 3.56 3.37
C HIS A 27 -2.09 2.10 3.47
N ARG A 28 -3.14 1.83 4.26
CA ARG A 28 -3.68 0.47 4.44
C ARG A 28 -4.15 -0.14 3.11
N TYR A 29 -4.68 0.67 2.20
CA TYR A 29 -5.15 0.27 0.89
C TYR A 29 -4.47 1.13 -0.17
N GLU A 30 -3.65 0.50 -1.02
CA GLU A 30 -2.96 1.17 -2.13
C GLU A 30 -3.82 1.23 -3.40
N SER A 31 -3.41 2.06 -4.35
CA SER A 31 -4.08 2.15 -5.65
C SER A 31 -3.79 0.91 -6.51
N LEU A 32 -4.78 0.44 -7.27
CA LEU A 32 -4.61 -0.67 -8.22
C LEU A 32 -4.09 -0.21 -9.60
N LYS A 33 -3.42 0.95 -9.68
CA LYS A 33 -2.89 1.46 -10.95
C LYS A 33 -1.71 0.60 -11.40
N GLY A 34 -1.72 0.14 -12.64
CA GLY A 34 -0.67 -0.72 -13.22
C GLY A 34 -0.91 -2.22 -13.05
N VAL A 35 -1.99 -2.63 -12.39
CA VAL A 35 -2.43 -4.04 -12.35
C VAL A 35 -3.02 -4.44 -13.71
N ASP A 36 -2.86 -5.71 -14.09
CA ASP A 36 -3.35 -6.27 -15.36
C ASP A 36 -4.81 -5.87 -15.67
N PRO A 37 -5.06 -5.23 -16.83
CA PRO A 37 -6.41 -4.85 -17.23
C PRO A 37 -7.40 -6.01 -17.27
N LYS A 38 -6.99 -7.23 -17.65
CA LYS A 38 -7.91 -8.38 -17.72
C LYS A 38 -8.38 -8.78 -16.32
N PHE A 39 -7.46 -8.85 -15.36
CA PHE A 39 -7.79 -9.05 -13.95
C PHE A 39 -8.70 -7.94 -13.41
N LEU A 40 -8.38 -6.67 -13.67
CA LEU A 40 -9.18 -5.54 -13.17
C LEU A 40 -10.61 -5.53 -13.73
N ARG A 41 -10.80 -5.92 -15.00
CA ARG A 41 -12.15 -6.05 -15.59
C ARG A 41 -12.97 -7.07 -14.83
N ASN A 42 -12.40 -8.26 -14.57
CA ASN A 42 -13.09 -9.30 -13.80
C ASN A 42 -13.40 -8.85 -12.37
N LEU A 43 -12.42 -8.28 -11.66
CA LEU A 43 -12.59 -7.77 -10.30
C LEU A 43 -13.72 -6.73 -10.20
N ARG A 44 -13.81 -5.84 -11.20
CA ARG A 44 -14.88 -4.83 -11.27
C ARG A 44 -16.25 -5.47 -11.47
N PHE A 45 -16.38 -6.46 -12.35
CA PHE A 45 -17.64 -7.18 -12.55
C PHE A 45 -18.07 -7.95 -11.30
N ALA A 46 -17.16 -8.66 -10.64
CA ALA A 46 -17.43 -9.38 -9.40
C ALA A 46 -17.97 -8.42 -8.31
N LYS A 47 -17.26 -7.32 -8.06
CA LYS A 47 -17.70 -6.29 -7.08
C LYS A 47 -19.04 -5.66 -7.47
N LYS A 48 -19.30 -5.45 -8.76
CA LYS A 48 -20.56 -4.86 -9.26
C LYS A 48 -21.77 -5.75 -8.97
N HIS A 49 -21.64 -7.06 -9.08
CA HIS A 49 -22.77 -7.99 -8.98
C HIS A 49 -22.99 -8.60 -7.58
N ASN A 50 -22.08 -8.37 -6.62
CA ASN A 50 -22.23 -8.85 -5.23
C ASN A 50 -23.56 -8.43 -4.57
N LYS A 51 -24.10 -7.24 -4.87
CA LYS A 51 -25.39 -6.77 -4.31
C LYS A 51 -26.59 -7.67 -4.67
N LYS A 52 -26.53 -8.38 -5.80
CA LYS A 52 -27.58 -9.31 -6.22
C LYS A 52 -27.47 -10.65 -5.50
N ALA A 53 -26.25 -11.09 -5.18
CA ALA A 53 -25.98 -12.34 -4.48
C ALA A 53 -26.33 -12.29 -3.00
N VAL A 54 -26.23 -11.11 -2.36
CA VAL A 54 -26.59 -10.91 -0.94
C VAL A 54 -28.08 -11.23 -0.67
N LYS A 55 -28.97 -11.08 -1.65
CA LYS A 55 -30.39 -11.48 -1.51
C LYS A 55 -30.62 -13.00 -1.56
N LYS A 56 -29.65 -13.79 -2.03
CA LYS A 56 -29.75 -15.25 -2.18
C LYS A 56 -28.89 -16.05 -1.18
N ALA A 57 -27.93 -15.41 -0.52
CA ALA A 57 -27.09 -16.05 0.47
C ALA A 57 -27.68 -15.80 1.88
N PRO A 58 -28.36 -16.76 2.52
CA PRO A 58 -28.59 -16.68 3.94
C PRO A 58 -27.24 -16.81 4.63
N ILE A 59 -26.94 -15.79 5.44
CA ILE A 59 -25.98 -15.72 6.56
C ILE A 59 -25.25 -17.05 6.81
N GLN A 60 -24.08 -17.25 6.20
CA GLN A 60 -23.06 -18.13 6.77
C GLN A 60 -21.99 -17.23 7.34
N ALA A 61 -22.09 -17.01 8.66
CA ALA A 61 -21.11 -16.28 9.43
C ALA A 61 -19.72 -16.92 9.25
N PRO A 62 -18.64 -16.12 9.22
CA PRO A 62 -17.30 -16.68 9.09
C PRO A 62 -17.00 -17.59 10.29
N ILE A 63 -16.68 -18.83 9.98
CA ILE A 63 -16.21 -19.85 10.92
C ILE A 63 -14.99 -19.24 11.65
N LYS A 64 -15.15 -18.98 12.96
CA LYS A 64 -14.10 -18.50 13.85
C LYS A 64 -12.92 -19.49 13.77
N ALA A 65 -11.80 -19.06 13.20
CA ALA A 65 -10.58 -19.86 13.21
C ALA A 65 -10.18 -20.17 14.67
N PRO A 66 -9.86 -21.43 15.03
CA PRO A 66 -9.36 -21.72 16.36
C PRO A 66 -7.97 -21.09 16.52
N VAL A 67 -7.86 -20.14 17.45
CA VAL A 67 -6.58 -19.62 17.93
C VAL A 67 -5.87 -20.80 18.60
N GLN A 68 -4.79 -21.31 17.99
CA GLN A 68 -3.95 -22.30 18.66
C GLN A 68 -3.24 -21.62 19.85
N PRO A 69 -3.28 -22.19 21.07
CA PRO A 69 -2.51 -21.64 22.17
C PRO A 69 -1.02 -21.89 21.90
N ALA A 70 -0.24 -20.81 21.95
CA ALA A 70 1.21 -20.89 21.99
C ALA A 70 1.62 -21.75 23.19
N LYS A 71 2.29 -22.88 22.93
CA LYS A 71 2.99 -23.63 23.97
C LYS A 71 4.37 -23.02 24.12
N GLU A 72 4.60 -22.40 25.27
CA GLU A 72 5.92 -22.11 25.83
C GLU A 72 6.80 -23.37 25.81
N LYS A 73 8.03 -23.22 25.32
CA LYS A 73 9.27 -23.75 25.89
C LYS A 73 10.44 -22.93 25.36
#